data_AF-A0AAD9IDC7-F1
#
_entry.id   AF-A0AAD9IDC7-F1
#
_cell.length_a   1.000
_cell.length_b   1.000
_cell.length_c   1.000
_cell.angle_alpha   90.00
_cell.angle_beta   90.00
_cell.angle_gamma   90.00
#
_symmetry.space_group_name_H-M   'P 1'
#
loop_
_entity.id
_entity.type
_entity.pdbx_description
1 polymer ?
#
loop_
_entity_poly.entity_id
_entity_poly.type
_entity_poly.pdbx_seq_one_letter_code
_entity_poly.pdbx_strand_id
1 'polypeptide(L)'
;MARHQGIHLSANIETQEADQLRGAVAEALCRTPARRREFRDALLSVQAEGYTLPGYCRQLMSPGFWGGEPELLVLSSMLKVPIVVYTPTEHGASKYAILYKAGEQYERPGKGWKARKPVCLLYSNGNHYDLLVT
;
A
#
# COMPACT_ATOMS: atom_id res chain seq x y z
N MET A 1 -1.51 -12.53 -2.35
CA MET A 1 -2.80 -12.84 -3.01
C MET A 1 -3.00 -14.33 -3.33
N ALA A 2 -1.93 -15.13 -3.46
CA ALA A 2 -2.01 -16.53 -3.88
C ALA A 2 -2.43 -17.54 -2.80
N ARG A 3 -2.01 -17.36 -1.54
CA ARG A 3 -2.29 -18.32 -0.44
C ARG A 3 -3.79 -18.48 -0.13
N HIS A 4 -4.60 -17.43 -0.30
CA HIS A 4 -6.05 -17.49 -0.13
C HIS A 4 -6.77 -18.25 -1.26
N GLN A 5 -6.11 -18.45 -2.41
CA GLN A 5 -6.63 -19.23 -3.53
C GLN A 5 -6.03 -20.64 -3.57
N GLY A 6 -5.28 -21.06 -2.55
CA GLY A 6 -4.56 -22.34 -2.54
C GLY A 6 -3.37 -22.39 -3.51
N ILE A 7 -2.98 -21.26 -4.09
CA ILE A 7 -1.85 -21.16 -5.01
C ILE A 7 -0.59 -20.92 -4.17
N HIS A 8 0.30 -21.90 -4.17
CA HIS A 8 1.60 -21.78 -3.50
C HIS A 8 2.60 -21.13 -4.46
N LEU A 9 2.72 -19.80 -4.39
CA LEU A 9 3.82 -19.13 -5.07
C LEU A 9 5.13 -19.49 -4.38
N SER A 10 6.20 -19.64 -5.16
CA SER A 10 7.53 -19.72 -4.58
C SER A 10 7.92 -18.35 -4.01
N ALA A 11 8.77 -18.32 -2.98
CA ALA A 11 9.27 -17.07 -2.40
C ALA A 11 9.84 -16.12 -3.47
N ASN A 12 10.51 -16.69 -4.49
CA ASN A 12 11.05 -15.93 -5.62
C ASN A 12 9.96 -15.22 -6.42
N ILE A 13 8.81 -15.86 -6.66
CA ILE A 13 7.71 -15.24 -7.39
C ILE A 13 7.06 -14.15 -6.53
N GLU A 14 6.87 -14.39 -5.23
CA GLU A 14 6.34 -13.36 -4.32
C GLU A 14 7.24 -12.12 -4.28
N THR A 15 8.57 -12.31 -4.25
CA THR A 15 9.53 -11.20 -4.36
C THR A 15 9.40 -10.47 -5.69
N GLN A 16 9.33 -11.20 -6.81
CA GLN A 16 9.19 -10.57 -8.13
C GLN A 16 7.90 -9.78 -8.27
N GLU A 17 6.76 -10.30 -7.79
CA GLU A 17 5.49 -9.57 -7.80
C GLU A 17 5.54 -8.34 -6.88
N ALA A 18 6.18 -8.44 -5.71
CA ALA A 18 6.39 -7.30 -4.83
C ALA A 18 7.27 -6.21 -5.49
N ASP A 19 8.33 -6.61 -6.18
CA ASP A 19 9.21 -5.69 -6.90
C ASP A 19 8.50 -5.01 -8.07
N GLN A 20 7.54 -5.67 -8.71
CA GLN A 20 6.69 -5.04 -9.73
C GLN A 20 5.82 -3.92 -9.13
N LEU A 21 5.22 -4.15 -7.94
CA LEU A 21 4.46 -3.12 -7.24
C LEU A 21 5.35 -1.93 -6.86
N ARG A 22 6.55 -2.20 -6.34
CA ARG A 22 7.56 -1.19 -6.00
C ARG A 22 7.98 -0.38 -7.22
N GLY A 23 8.22 -1.04 -8.36
CA GLY A 23 8.51 -0.39 -9.64
C GLY A 23 7.37 0.50 -10.13
N ALA A 24 6.11 0.07 -9.96
CA ALA A 24 4.95 0.88 -10.31
C ALA A 24 4.84 2.15 -9.45
N VAL A 25 5.14 2.06 -8.14
CA VAL A 25 5.20 3.23 -7.25
C VAL A 25 6.34 4.17 -7.64
N ALA A 26 7.53 3.63 -7.93
CA ALA A 26 8.68 4.42 -8.37
C ALA A 26 8.38 5.17 -9.67
N GLU A 27 7.73 4.50 -10.61
CA GLU A 27 7.29 5.08 -11.86
C GLU A 27 6.27 6.22 -11.63
N ALA A 28 5.38 6.08 -10.65
CA ALA A 28 4.37 7.08 -10.31
C ALA A 28 4.96 8.31 -9.59
N LEU A 29 5.83 8.11 -8.60
CA LEU A 29 6.36 9.18 -7.75
C LEU A 29 7.68 9.76 -8.25
N CYS A 30 8.55 8.96 -8.87
CA CYS A 30 9.93 9.34 -9.12
C CYS A 30 10.20 9.81 -10.56
N ARG A 31 9.42 9.34 -11.54
CA ARG A 31 9.73 9.60 -12.96
C ARG A 31 9.50 11.03 -13.41
N THR A 32 8.28 11.57 -13.24
CA THR A 32 7.96 12.93 -13.71
C THR A 32 7.14 13.70 -12.67
N PRO A 33 7.33 15.03 -12.57
CA PRO A 33 6.47 15.87 -11.74
C PRO A 33 5.00 15.84 -12.15
N ALA A 34 4.71 15.64 -13.44
CA ALA A 34 3.34 15.61 -13.95
C ALA A 34 2.54 14.45 -13.38
N ARG A 35 3.07 13.22 -13.49
CA ARG A 35 2.42 12.01 -12.96
C ARG A 35 2.32 12.04 -11.45
N ARG A 36 3.39 12.50 -10.79
CA ARG A 36 3.45 12.63 -9.34
C ARG A 36 2.34 13.50 -8.74
N ARG A 37 1.91 14.55 -9.45
CA ARG A 37 0.84 15.45 -8.97
C ARG A 37 -0.51 14.74 -8.76
N GLU A 38 -0.71 13.59 -9.38
CA GLU A 38 -1.90 12.75 -9.19
C GLU A 38 -1.90 12.02 -7.83
N PHE A 39 -0.76 11.98 -7.13
CA PHE A 39 -0.55 11.23 -5.88
C PHE A 39 -0.16 12.17 -4.73
N ARG A 40 -0.91 13.27 -4.55
CA ARG A 40 -0.60 14.31 -3.56
C ARG A 40 -0.51 13.76 -2.13
N ASP A 41 -1.44 12.90 -1.73
CA ASP A 41 -1.48 12.38 -0.37
C ASP A 41 -0.25 11.51 -0.08
N ALA A 42 0.19 10.71 -1.05
CA ALA A 42 1.43 9.95 -0.94
C ALA A 42 2.65 10.86 -0.78
N LEU A 43 2.72 11.99 -1.49
CA LEU A 43 3.82 12.95 -1.33
C LEU A 43 3.85 13.60 0.04
N LEU A 44 2.67 13.90 0.60
CA LEU A 44 2.57 14.45 1.95
C LEU A 44 3.01 13.40 2.97
N SER A 45 2.62 12.14 2.80
CA SER A 45 3.05 11.04 3.66
C SER A 45 4.57 10.84 3.60
N VAL A 46 5.21 10.84 2.41
CA VAL A 46 6.68 10.80 2.27
C VAL A 46 7.36 11.92 3.05
N GLN A 47 6.83 13.13 2.98
CA GLN A 47 7.39 14.29 3.69
C GLN A 47 7.16 14.21 5.21
N ALA A 48 6.00 13.71 5.64
CA ALA A 48 5.67 13.52 7.05
C ALA A 48 6.59 12.49 7.72
N GLU A 49 7.04 11.48 6.97
CA GLU A 49 8.07 10.53 7.41
C GLU A 49 9.51 11.12 7.41
N GLY A 50 9.67 12.40 7.03
CA GLY A 50 10.95 13.11 7.08
C GLY A 50 11.84 12.91 5.86
N TYR A 51 11.35 12.25 4.80
CA TYR A 51 12.13 12.05 3.59
C TYR A 51 12.07 13.25 2.65
N THR A 52 13.21 13.56 2.03
CA THR A 52 13.20 14.31 0.77
C THR A 52 12.82 13.37 -0.36
N LEU A 53 12.07 13.87 -1.34
CA LEU A 53 11.62 13.04 -2.45
C LEU A 53 12.76 12.40 -3.28
N PRO A 54 13.87 13.08 -3.60
CA PRO A 54 15.02 12.42 -4.22
C PRO A 54 15.69 11.37 -3.31
N GLY A 55 15.65 11.56 -1.99
CA GLY A 55 16.12 10.57 -1.03
C GLY A 55 15.25 9.31 -1.03
N TYR A 56 13.94 9.50 -0.91
CA TYR A 56 12.94 8.44 -0.97
C TYR A 56 13.03 7.63 -2.27
N CYS A 57 13.11 8.31 -3.43
CA CYS A 57 13.24 7.65 -4.73
C CYS A 57 14.51 6.80 -4.90
N ARG A 58 15.61 7.14 -4.21
CA ARG A 58 16.83 6.31 -4.20
C ARG A 58 16.66 5.06 -3.36
N GLN A 59 15.90 5.13 -2.28
CA GLN A 59 15.69 4.00 -1.36
C GLN A 59 14.55 3.09 -1.79
N LEU A 60 13.53 3.63 -2.47
CA LEU A 60 12.31 2.90 -2.84
C LEU A 60 12.58 1.57 -3.54
N MET A 61 13.58 1.52 -4.43
CA MET A 61 13.96 0.30 -5.17
C MET A 61 14.95 -0.60 -4.43
N SER A 62 15.41 -0.22 -3.24
CA SER A 62 16.35 -1.02 -2.46
C SER A 62 15.64 -2.25 -1.87
N PRO A 63 16.22 -3.46 -1.97
CA PRO A 63 15.61 -4.68 -1.43
C PRO A 63 15.26 -4.62 0.06
N GLY A 64 16.04 -3.88 0.85
CA GLY A 64 15.85 -3.72 2.30
C GLY A 64 14.93 -2.55 2.69
N PHE A 65 14.34 -1.84 1.73
CA PHE A 65 13.45 -0.73 2.01
C PHE A 65 12.03 -1.24 2.29
N TRP A 66 11.49 -0.85 3.45
CA TRP A 66 10.15 -1.24 3.90
C TRP A 66 9.12 -0.34 3.22
N GLY A 67 8.07 -0.94 2.66
CA GLY A 67 6.94 -0.20 2.13
C GLY A 67 6.00 0.24 3.25
N GLY A 68 5.43 1.43 3.14
CA GLY A 68 4.57 2.05 4.14
C GLY A 68 3.31 2.65 3.55
N GLU A 69 2.82 3.70 4.23
CA GLU A 69 1.63 4.44 3.81
C GLU A 69 1.77 5.07 2.42
N PRO A 70 2.91 5.67 2.02
CA PRO A 70 3.04 6.28 0.70
C PRO A 70 2.79 5.31 -0.46
N GLU A 71 3.38 4.10 -0.40
CA GLU A 71 3.20 3.07 -1.42
C GLU A 71 1.74 2.62 -1.49
N LEU A 72 1.10 2.41 -0.33
CA LEU A 72 -0.28 1.93 -0.26
C LEU A 72 -1.28 2.98 -0.79
N LEU A 73 -1.03 4.27 -0.56
CA LEU A 73 -1.81 5.36 -1.17
C LEU A 73 -1.69 5.36 -2.70
N VAL A 74 -0.47 5.21 -3.23
CA VAL A 74 -0.23 5.16 -4.68
C VAL A 74 -0.91 3.94 -5.31
N LEU A 75 -0.70 2.75 -4.73
CA LEU A 75 -1.23 1.50 -5.24
C LEU A 75 -2.76 1.46 -5.18
N SER A 76 -3.37 1.96 -4.10
CA SER A 76 -4.83 2.05 -3.99
C SER A 76 -5.42 2.90 -5.11
N SER A 77 -4.81 4.07 -5.39
CA SER A 77 -5.23 4.98 -6.45
C SER A 77 -5.04 4.36 -7.85
N MET A 78 -3.88 3.77 -8.12
CA MET A 78 -3.57 3.16 -9.43
C MET A 78 -4.46 1.95 -9.75
N LEU A 79 -4.65 1.06 -8.76
CA LEU A 79 -5.41 -0.18 -8.94
C LEU A 79 -6.91 0.02 -8.75
N LYS A 80 -7.32 1.17 -8.20
CA LYS A 80 -8.71 1.48 -7.83
C LYS A 80 -9.26 0.43 -6.88
N VAL A 81 -8.47 0.10 -5.86
CA VAL A 81 -8.79 -0.90 -4.84
C VAL A 81 -8.65 -0.24 -3.46
N PRO A 82 -9.68 -0.28 -2.60
CA PRO A 82 -9.56 0.24 -1.25
C PRO A 82 -8.56 -0.61 -0.45
N ILE A 83 -7.80 0.02 0.44
CA ILE A 83 -6.90 -0.64 1.37
C ILE A 83 -7.25 -0.17 2.78
N VAL A 84 -7.39 -1.11 3.71
CA VAL A 84 -7.63 -0.82 5.12
C VAL A 84 -6.52 -1.45 5.93
N VAL A 85 -5.83 -0.64 6.71
CA VAL A 85 -4.78 -1.12 7.61
C VAL A 85 -5.32 -1.12 9.02
N TYR A 86 -5.23 -2.26 9.67
CA TYR A 86 -5.61 -2.48 11.06
C TYR A 86 -4.36 -2.55 11.95
N THR A 87 -4.53 -2.23 13.23
CA THR A 87 -3.53 -2.45 14.27
C THR A 87 -4.16 -3.24 15.43
N PRO A 88 -3.44 -4.16 16.08
CA PRO A 88 -3.90 -4.79 17.30
C PRO A 88 -4.23 -3.74 18.37
N THR A 89 -5.33 -3.93 19.09
CA THR A 89 -5.65 -3.13 20.26
C THR A 89 -5.89 -4.03 21.46
N GLU A 90 -5.24 -3.71 22.57
CA GLU A 90 -5.46 -4.39 23.85
C GLU A 90 -6.69 -3.84 24.59
N HIS A 91 -7.15 -2.64 24.21
CA HIS A 91 -8.16 -1.88 24.94
C HIS A 91 -9.28 -1.42 24.00
N GLY A 92 -10.12 -2.37 23.55
CA GLY A 92 -11.27 -2.08 22.70
C GLY A 92 -12.28 -3.23 22.66
N ALA A 93 -13.51 -2.94 22.23
CA ALA A 93 -14.54 -3.97 22.02
C ALA A 93 -14.20 -4.96 20.88
N SER A 94 -13.28 -4.57 20.00
CA SER A 94 -12.72 -5.37 18.91
C SER A 94 -11.24 -5.63 19.17
N LYS A 95 -10.71 -6.78 18.74
CA LYS A 95 -9.28 -7.12 18.80
C LYS A 95 -8.39 -6.25 17.91
N TYR A 96 -9.00 -5.56 16.94
CA TYR A 96 -8.30 -4.73 15.96
C TYR A 96 -8.98 -3.36 15.84
N ALA A 97 -8.17 -2.31 15.75
CA ALA A 97 -8.58 -0.95 15.41
C ALA A 97 -8.09 -0.59 14.01
N ILE A 98 -8.79 0.31 13.31
CA ILE A 98 -8.33 0.84 12.02
C ILE A 98 -7.19 1.81 12.30
N LEU A 99 -6.03 1.56 11.71
CA LEU A 99 -4.87 2.44 11.73
C LEU A 99 -5.05 3.55 10.69
N TYR A 100 -5.31 3.17 9.44
CA TYR A 100 -5.67 4.12 8.38
C TYR A 100 -6.36 3.41 7.21
N LYS A 101 -6.89 4.21 6.27
CA LYS A 101 -7.53 3.73 5.05
C LYS A 101 -7.03 4.50 3.83
N ALA A 102 -6.96 3.83 2.70
CA ALA A 102 -6.67 4.41 1.40
C ALA A 102 -7.75 4.01 0.39
N GLY A 103 -8.18 4.97 -0.43
CA GLY A 103 -9.07 4.69 -1.55
C GLY A 103 -10.48 4.23 -1.19
N GLU A 104 -11.04 4.72 -0.09
CA GLU A 104 -12.42 4.41 0.34
C GLU A 104 -13.46 4.66 -0.76
N GLN A 105 -13.20 5.63 -1.66
CA GLN A 105 -14.06 5.90 -2.81
C GLN A 105 -14.23 4.71 -3.77
N TYR A 106 -13.31 3.75 -3.78
CA TYR A 106 -13.36 2.57 -4.65
C TYR A 106 -14.23 1.44 -4.09
N GLU A 107 -14.74 1.57 -2.85
CA GLU A 107 -15.78 0.67 -2.32
C GLU A 107 -17.11 0.84 -3.06
N ARG A 108 -17.29 1.97 -3.75
CA ARG A 108 -18.48 2.29 -4.54
C ARG A 108 -18.12 2.39 -6.03
N PRO A 109 -19.05 2.07 -6.94
CA PRO A 109 -18.82 2.25 -8.37
C PRO A 109 -18.69 3.74 -8.70
N GLY A 110 -17.88 4.05 -9.72
CA GLY A 110 -17.72 5.43 -10.18
C GLY A 110 -17.33 5.49 -11.66
N LYS A 111 -16.90 6.66 -12.12
CA LYS A 111 -16.68 6.91 -13.55
C LYS A 111 -15.46 6.12 -14.06
N GLY A 112 -15.71 4.98 -14.70
CA GLY A 112 -14.65 4.14 -15.26
C GLY A 112 -14.00 3.20 -14.24
N TRP A 113 -14.71 2.84 -13.16
CA TRP A 113 -14.34 1.74 -12.28
C TRP A 113 -15.55 1.07 -11.63
N LYS A 114 -15.40 -0.21 -11.31
CA LYS A 114 -16.38 -0.99 -10.54
C LYS A 114 -16.00 -0.93 -9.06
N ALA A 115 -17.00 -1.09 -8.18
CA ALA A 115 -16.75 -1.28 -6.76
C ALA A 115 -15.82 -2.49 -6.53
N ARG A 116 -14.88 -2.36 -5.59
CA ARG A 116 -13.94 -3.42 -5.21
C ARG A 116 -14.01 -3.63 -3.70
N LYS A 117 -13.87 -4.89 -3.28
CA LYS A 117 -13.69 -5.21 -1.87
C LYS A 117 -12.33 -4.69 -1.39
N PRO A 118 -12.23 -4.19 -0.15
CA PRO A 118 -10.98 -3.72 0.40
C PRO A 118 -9.95 -4.86 0.53
N VAL A 119 -8.68 -4.51 0.35
CA VAL A 119 -7.56 -5.33 0.84
C VAL A 119 -7.31 -4.94 2.29
N CYS A 120 -7.53 -5.88 3.21
CA CYS A 120 -7.33 -5.65 4.63
C CYS A 120 -5.93 -6.12 5.03
N LEU A 121 -5.15 -5.22 5.64
CA LEU A 121 -3.82 -5.51 6.15
C LEU A 121 -3.81 -5.36 7.68
N LEU A 122 -2.99 -6.14 8.36
CA LEU A 122 -2.70 -6.01 9.77
C LEU A 122 -1.28 -5.50 9.94
N TYR A 123 -1.12 -4.32 10.51
CA TYR A 123 0.15 -3.76 10.92
C TYR A 123 0.48 -4.25 12.34
N SER A 124 1.57 -4.99 12.49
CA SER A 124 1.97 -5.64 13.74
C SER A 124 3.46 -5.45 14.04
N ASN A 125 3.83 -5.62 15.31
CA ASN A 125 5.23 -5.61 15.77
C ASN A 125 6.05 -4.35 15.43
N GLY A 126 5.37 -3.23 15.14
CA GLY A 126 6.00 -1.94 14.86
C GLY A 126 6.68 -1.81 13.49
N ASN A 127 6.60 -2.82 12.62
CA ASN A 127 7.12 -2.71 11.24
C ASN A 127 6.52 -3.71 10.23
N HIS A 128 5.71 -4.69 10.64
CA HIS A 128 5.29 -5.78 9.76
C HIS A 128 3.85 -5.62 9.27
N TYR A 129 3.61 -5.96 7.99
CA TYR A 129 2.27 -6.04 7.41
C TYR A 129 1.92 -7.49 7.08
N ASP A 130 0.79 -7.94 7.62
CA ASP A 130 0.18 -9.23 7.30
C ASP A 130 -1.11 -9.03 6.51
N LEU A 131 -1.45 -9.98 5.64
CA LEU A 131 -2.77 -9.99 5.00
C LEU A 131 -3.82 -10.43 6.03
N LEU A 132 -4.78 -9.55 6.32
CA LEU A 132 -5.92 -9.88 7.15
C LEU A 132 -7.02 -10.49 6.27
N VAL A 133 -7.13 -11.82 6.31
CA VAL A 133 -8.20 -12.54 5.62
C VAL A 133 -9.45 -12.51 6.50
N THR A 134 -10.50 -11.87 6.00
CA THR A 134 -11.84 -11.82 6.61
C THR A 134 -12.85 -12.55 5.76
#